data_AF-A0A3C1RI93-F1
#
_entry.id   AF-A0A3C1RI93-F1
#
_cell.length_a   1.000
_cell.length_b   1.000
_cell.length_c   1.000
_cell.angle_alpha   90.00
_cell.angle_beta   90.00
_cell.angle_gamma   90.00
#
_symmetry.space_group_name_H-M   'P 1'
#
loop_
_entity.id
_entity.type
_entity.pdbx_description
1 polymer ?
#
loop_
_entity_poly.entity_id
_entity_poly.type
_entity_poly.pdbx_seq_one_letter_code
_entity_poly.pdbx_strand_id
1 'polypeptide(L)'
;METNTIKELRNRINIPLHSAQKLLKRNNNNVELSIQEFHRNKINTICRLTECDDKTAKKYYHICKHDEEKAMKKIQEKLLYLTATPNQQIHKIGFILWAENSSLEKYYIPTDRGIFIQSKDFDYVIDIFKAADSETFDITGHNRYKNETMRKIVNQIARLPVETADEELFLRNLIKWFNSKLRFAEEIVVYGNL
;
A
#
# COMPACT_ATOMS: atom_id res chain seq x y z
N MET A 1 0.70 45.19 -3.50
CA MET A 1 1.37 44.05 -4.21
C MET A 1 0.96 42.70 -3.63
N GLU A 2 0.97 42.49 -2.31
CA GLU A 2 0.63 41.21 -1.68
C GLU A 2 -0.78 40.67 -2.00
N THR A 3 -1.78 41.55 -2.14
CA THR A 3 -3.15 41.13 -2.47
C THR A 3 -3.32 40.58 -3.89
N ASN A 4 -2.49 41.01 -4.85
CA ASN A 4 -2.55 40.51 -6.22
C ASN A 4 -1.89 39.13 -6.36
N THR A 5 -0.75 38.91 -5.72
CA THR A 5 -0.05 37.61 -5.76
C THR A 5 -0.85 36.51 -5.04
N ILE A 6 -1.55 36.86 -3.94
CA ILE A 6 -2.46 35.93 -3.25
C ILE A 6 -3.62 35.51 -4.16
N LYS A 7 -4.23 36.45 -4.89
CA LYS A 7 -5.31 36.15 -5.84
C LYS A 7 -4.80 35.27 -6.99
N GLU A 8 -3.65 35.61 -7.56
CA GLU A 8 -3.02 34.84 -8.62
C GLU A 8 -2.76 33.39 -8.20
N LEU A 9 -2.16 33.19 -7.03
CA LEU A 9 -1.88 31.86 -6.50
C LEU A 9 -3.17 31.04 -6.32
N ARG A 10 -4.20 31.62 -5.70
CA ARG A 10 -5.47 30.93 -5.41
C ARG A 10 -6.31 30.67 -6.65
N ASN A 11 -6.08 31.38 -7.75
CA ASN A 11 -6.70 31.10 -9.04
C ASN A 11 -6.07 29.88 -9.74
N ARG A 12 -4.80 29.59 -9.44
CA ARG A 12 -4.04 28.49 -10.07
C ARG A 12 -4.08 27.20 -9.26
N ILE A 13 -4.17 27.30 -7.94
CA ILE A 13 -4.27 26.16 -7.04
C ILE A 13 -5.39 26.35 -6.01
N ASN A 14 -6.13 25.28 -5.73
CA ASN A 14 -7.19 25.32 -4.73
C ASN A 14 -6.58 25.28 -3.31
N ILE A 15 -6.44 26.46 -2.69
CA ILE A 15 -5.83 26.61 -1.37
C ILE A 15 -6.57 27.68 -0.53
N PRO A 16 -6.78 27.44 0.79
CA PRO A 16 -7.36 28.44 1.69
C PRO A 16 -6.50 29.71 1.81
N LEU A 17 -7.12 30.85 2.06
CA LEU A 17 -6.47 32.17 2.12
C LEU A 17 -5.26 32.19 3.07
N HIS A 18 -5.45 31.74 4.30
CA HIS A 18 -4.39 31.71 5.32
C HIS A 18 -3.19 30.85 4.88
N SER A 19 -3.45 29.70 4.26
CA SER A 19 -2.41 28.81 3.75
C SER A 19 -1.67 29.43 2.56
N ALA A 20 -2.38 30.14 1.66
CA ALA A 20 -1.78 30.87 0.55
C ALA A 20 -0.81 31.96 1.02
N GLN A 21 -1.22 32.75 2.02
CA GLN A 21 -0.39 33.80 2.62
C GLN A 21 0.90 33.24 3.22
N LYS A 22 0.79 32.15 4.00
CA LYS A 22 1.95 31.49 4.62
C LYS A 22 2.92 30.94 3.57
N LEU A 23 2.40 30.36 2.49
CA LEU A 23 3.18 29.78 1.42
C LEU A 23 3.93 30.85 0.61
N LEU A 24 3.25 31.95 0.26
CA LEU A 24 3.88 33.09 -0.43
C LEU A 24 4.95 33.74 0.43
N LYS A 25 4.70 33.94 1.74
CA LYS A 25 5.68 34.52 2.65
C LYS A 25 6.97 33.69 2.74
N ARG A 26 6.85 32.35 2.74
CA ARG A 26 8.00 31.44 2.73
C ARG A 26 8.81 31.49 1.44
N ASN A 27 8.15 31.78 0.32
CA ASN A 27 8.75 31.83 -1.00
C ASN A 27 9.01 33.26 -1.50
N ASN A 28 9.16 34.23 -0.60
CA ASN A 28 9.44 35.64 -0.95
C ASN A 28 8.44 36.21 -1.97
N ASN A 29 7.15 35.89 -1.81
CA ASN A 29 6.05 36.26 -2.71
C ASN A 29 6.17 35.72 -4.15
N ASN A 30 7.04 34.75 -4.41
CA ASN A 30 7.15 34.08 -5.70
C ASN A 30 6.01 33.05 -5.89
N VAL A 31 5.13 33.30 -6.86
CA VAL A 31 3.95 32.47 -7.14
C VAL A 31 4.34 31.09 -7.68
N GLU A 32 5.30 31.00 -8.61
CA GLU A 32 5.72 29.72 -9.19
C GLU A 32 6.38 28.81 -8.16
N LEU A 33 7.28 29.35 -7.34
CA LEU A 33 7.91 28.60 -6.24
C LEU A 33 6.87 28.12 -5.23
N SER A 34 5.86 28.95 -4.94
CA SER A 34 4.75 28.57 -4.06
C SER A 34 3.93 27.41 -4.64
N ILE A 35 3.63 27.42 -5.94
CA ILE A 35 2.90 26.33 -6.62
C ILE A 35 3.72 25.04 -6.60
N GLN A 36 5.02 25.12 -6.90
CA GLN A 36 5.92 23.97 -6.84
C GLN A 36 6.00 23.38 -5.43
N GLU A 37 6.15 24.21 -4.40
CA GLU A 37 6.16 23.76 -3.02
C GLU A 37 4.82 23.13 -2.62
N PHE A 38 3.69 23.71 -3.04
CA PHE A 38 2.36 23.16 -2.78
C PHE A 38 2.23 21.73 -3.31
N HIS A 39 2.53 21.50 -4.59
CA HIS A 39 2.42 20.17 -5.17
C HIS A 39 3.45 19.19 -4.61
N ARG A 40 4.68 19.64 -4.33
CA ARG A 40 5.69 18.81 -3.66
C ARG A 40 5.21 18.35 -2.29
N ASN A 41 4.61 19.24 -1.49
CA ASN A 41 4.08 18.89 -0.18
C ASN A 41 2.94 17.88 -0.29
N LYS A 42 2.08 17.99 -1.32
CA LYS A 42 1.02 17.01 -1.60
C LYS A 42 1.58 15.64 -1.97
N ILE A 43 2.58 15.58 -2.85
CA ILE A 43 3.28 14.34 -3.21
C ILE A 43 3.93 13.71 -1.97
N ASN A 44 4.61 14.50 -1.13
CA ASN A 44 5.21 14.00 0.11
C ASN A 44 4.16 13.42 1.07
N THR A 45 3.00 14.06 1.18
CA THR A 45 1.88 13.51 1.98
C THR A 45 1.39 12.19 1.42
N ILE A 46 1.22 12.08 0.10
CA ILE A 46 0.84 10.83 -0.57
C ILE A 46 1.87 9.73 -0.30
N CYS A 47 3.17 10.00 -0.51
CA CYS A 47 4.24 9.04 -0.22
C CYS A 47 4.18 8.55 1.23
N ARG A 48 4.07 9.48 2.17
CA ARG A 48 4.05 9.17 3.61
C ARG A 48 2.83 8.36 4.02
N LEU A 49 1.64 8.72 3.53
CA LEU A 49 0.40 8.06 3.93
C LEU A 49 0.22 6.71 3.24
N THR A 50 0.61 6.60 1.97
CA THR A 50 0.43 5.37 1.20
C THR A 50 1.62 4.43 1.28
N GLU A 51 2.78 4.88 1.78
CA GLU A 51 4.06 4.14 1.75
C GLU A 51 4.50 3.76 0.32
N CYS A 52 4.21 4.61 -0.67
CA CYS A 52 4.73 4.44 -2.03
C CYS A 52 5.95 5.32 -2.28
N ASP A 53 6.70 4.99 -3.33
CA ASP A 53 7.82 5.78 -3.80
C ASP A 53 7.35 7.08 -4.49
N ASP A 54 8.25 8.07 -4.55
CA ASP A 54 7.99 9.38 -5.14
C ASP A 54 7.52 9.32 -6.60
N LYS A 55 8.04 8.37 -7.39
CA LYS A 55 7.65 8.20 -8.80
C LYS A 55 6.20 7.70 -8.90
N THR A 56 5.80 6.75 -8.04
CA THR A 56 4.42 6.29 -7.95
C THR A 56 3.48 7.41 -7.50
N ALA A 57 3.83 8.15 -6.43
CA ALA A 57 3.03 9.26 -5.94
C ALA A 57 2.83 10.36 -7.00
N LYS A 58 3.91 10.80 -7.66
CA LYS A 58 3.85 11.79 -8.75
C LYS A 58 2.95 11.35 -9.89
N LYS A 59 3.11 10.11 -10.35
CA LYS A 59 2.31 9.54 -11.44
C LYS A 59 0.81 9.60 -11.11
N TYR A 60 0.40 9.12 -9.95
CA TYR A 60 -1.01 9.07 -9.58
C TYR A 60 -1.58 10.43 -9.23
N TYR A 61 -0.81 11.30 -8.58
CA TYR A 61 -1.21 12.68 -8.33
C TYR A 61 -1.50 13.43 -9.64
N HIS A 62 -0.70 13.22 -10.68
CA HIS A 62 -0.94 13.79 -12.00
C HIS A 62 -2.15 13.17 -12.71
N ILE A 63 -2.25 11.82 -12.76
CA ILE A 63 -3.40 11.11 -13.36
C ILE A 63 -4.73 11.52 -12.71
N CYS A 64 -4.71 11.78 -11.41
CA CYS A 64 -5.87 12.22 -10.64
C CYS A 64 -6.07 13.74 -10.66
N LYS A 65 -5.44 14.47 -11.59
CA LYS A 65 -5.60 15.93 -11.76
C LYS A 65 -5.34 16.72 -10.47
N HIS A 66 -4.29 16.33 -9.75
CA HIS A 66 -3.87 16.94 -8.48
C HIS A 66 -4.85 16.76 -7.31
N ASP A 67 -5.79 15.82 -7.41
CA ASP A 67 -6.62 15.35 -6.32
C ASP A 67 -5.83 14.35 -5.45
N GLU A 68 -5.52 14.77 -4.23
CA GLU A 68 -4.74 13.99 -3.26
C GLU A 68 -5.46 12.71 -2.83
N GLU A 69 -6.74 12.81 -2.44
CA GLU A 69 -7.53 11.69 -1.93
C GLU A 69 -7.74 10.63 -3.01
N LYS A 70 -8.10 11.08 -4.21
CA LYS A 70 -8.28 10.17 -5.35
C LYS A 70 -6.97 9.51 -5.78
N ALA A 71 -5.84 10.22 -5.69
CA ALA A 71 -4.53 9.63 -5.95
C ALA A 71 -4.19 8.53 -4.93
N MET A 72 -4.40 8.80 -3.62
CA MET A 72 -4.16 7.81 -2.58
C MET A 72 -5.05 6.57 -2.75
N LYS A 73 -6.34 6.75 -3.06
CA LYS A 73 -7.26 5.63 -3.33
C LYS A 73 -6.79 4.75 -4.49
N LYS A 74 -6.40 5.35 -5.62
CA LYS A 74 -5.86 4.60 -6.77
C LYS A 74 -4.56 3.87 -6.49
N ILE A 75 -3.70 4.44 -5.64
CA ILE A 75 -2.45 3.77 -5.23
C ILE A 75 -2.77 2.53 -4.39
N GLN A 76 -3.79 2.58 -3.55
CA GLN A 76 -4.18 1.47 -2.68
C GLN A 76 -4.89 0.33 -3.38
N GLU A 77 -5.66 0.63 -4.42
CA GLU A 77 -6.24 -0.38 -5.30
C GLU A 77 -5.17 -1.27 -5.97
N LYS A 78 -3.89 -0.86 -5.92
CA LYS A 78 -2.77 -1.67 -6.43
C LYS A 78 -2.25 -2.62 -5.36
N LEU A 79 -2.10 -3.87 -5.79
CA LEU A 79 -1.39 -4.88 -5.05
C LEU A 79 0.11 -4.56 -4.97
N LEU A 80 0.67 -4.76 -3.79
CA LEU A 80 2.11 -4.83 -3.58
C LEU A 80 2.62 -6.18 -4.07
N TYR A 81 3.74 -6.20 -4.77
CA TYR A 81 4.34 -7.45 -5.22
C TYR A 81 5.41 -7.91 -4.22
N LEU A 82 5.25 -9.12 -3.69
CA LEU A 82 6.28 -9.79 -2.90
C LEU A 82 6.80 -11.00 -3.67
N THR A 83 8.12 -11.17 -3.71
CA THR A 83 8.77 -12.24 -4.45
C THR A 83 10.01 -12.74 -3.73
N ALA A 84 10.25 -14.05 -3.82
CA ALA A 84 11.50 -14.71 -3.46
C ALA A 84 12.44 -14.87 -4.65
N THR A 85 12.00 -14.51 -5.86
CA THR A 85 12.72 -14.72 -7.12
C THR A 85 12.76 -13.43 -7.97
N PRO A 86 13.41 -12.35 -7.48
CA PRO A 86 13.33 -11.01 -8.08
C PRO A 86 13.84 -10.90 -9.52
N ASN A 87 14.67 -11.85 -9.96
CA ASN A 87 15.24 -11.90 -11.31
C ASN A 87 14.43 -12.76 -12.29
N GLN A 88 13.31 -13.33 -11.86
CA GLN A 88 12.47 -14.19 -12.70
C GLN A 88 11.30 -13.43 -13.31
N GLN A 89 10.80 -13.94 -14.43
CA GLN A 89 9.63 -13.38 -15.07
C GLN A 89 8.41 -13.57 -14.16
N ILE A 90 7.70 -12.46 -13.91
CA ILE A 90 6.49 -12.47 -13.09
C ILE A 90 5.35 -13.10 -13.89
N HIS A 91 4.81 -14.21 -13.38
CA HIS A 91 3.58 -14.80 -13.91
C HIS A 91 2.35 -14.11 -13.30
N LYS A 92 1.25 -14.03 -14.06
CA LYS A 92 -0.04 -13.48 -13.56
C LYS A 92 -0.85 -14.47 -12.73
N ILE A 93 -0.23 -15.61 -12.41
CA ILE A 93 -0.82 -16.73 -11.68
C ILE A 93 -0.13 -16.82 -10.31
N GLY A 94 -0.92 -16.96 -9.25
CA GLY A 94 -0.49 -16.91 -7.86
C GLY A 94 -1.63 -16.64 -6.90
N PHE A 95 -1.30 -15.89 -5.85
CA PHE A 95 -2.19 -15.64 -4.73
C PHE A 95 -2.28 -14.14 -4.45
N ILE A 96 -3.51 -13.68 -4.26
CA ILE A 96 -3.82 -12.31 -3.83
C ILE A 96 -4.26 -12.37 -2.37
N LEU A 97 -3.61 -11.59 -1.52
CA LEU A 97 -3.91 -11.54 -0.10
C LEU A 97 -4.37 -10.14 0.31
N TRP A 98 -5.42 -10.06 1.12
CA TRP A 98 -5.90 -8.81 1.70
C TRP A 98 -6.51 -9.04 3.10
N ALA A 99 -6.63 -7.95 3.85
CA ALA A 99 -7.29 -7.95 5.14
C ALA A 99 -8.77 -7.63 4.98
N GLU A 100 -9.63 -8.31 5.73
CA GLU A 100 -11.03 -7.98 5.90
C GLU A 100 -11.36 -7.69 7.37
N ASN A 101 -12.27 -6.75 7.58
CA ASN A 101 -12.81 -6.45 8.90
C ASN A 101 -14.29 -6.07 8.74
N SER A 102 -15.17 -6.93 9.22
CA SER A 102 -16.64 -6.77 9.16
C SER A 102 -17.11 -5.57 9.97
N SER A 103 -16.40 -5.22 11.05
CA SER A 103 -16.71 -4.11 11.95
C SER A 103 -16.22 -2.74 11.47
N LEU A 104 -15.41 -2.67 10.40
CA LEU A 104 -14.74 -1.45 9.93
C LEU A 104 -15.15 -1.03 8.50
N GLU A 105 -16.43 -1.10 8.14
CA GLU A 105 -16.97 -0.40 6.96
C GLU A 105 -16.61 1.11 6.89
N LYS A 106 -15.96 1.68 7.92
CA LYS A 106 -15.77 3.12 8.11
C LYS A 106 -14.34 3.67 8.25
N TYR A 107 -13.29 2.84 8.26
CA TYR A 107 -11.92 3.38 8.40
C TYR A 107 -11.06 3.06 7.19
N TYR A 108 -10.87 4.08 6.35
CA TYR A 108 -9.84 4.11 5.33
C TYR A 108 -8.46 4.07 6.00
N ILE A 109 -7.78 2.92 5.92
CA ILE A 109 -6.40 2.76 6.37
C ILE A 109 -5.51 2.93 5.14
N PRO A 110 -4.76 4.04 5.01
CA PRO A 110 -4.08 4.32 3.75
C PRO A 110 -2.95 3.34 3.38
N THR A 111 -2.51 2.53 4.35
CA THR A 111 -1.52 1.46 4.20
C THR A 111 -2.18 0.10 3.95
N ASP A 112 -3.51 0.05 3.75
CA ASP A 112 -4.23 -1.20 3.60
C ASP A 112 -4.15 -1.83 2.20
N ARG A 113 -2.94 -1.90 1.63
CA ARG A 113 -2.72 -2.55 0.34
C ARG A 113 -2.69 -4.06 0.49
N GLY A 114 -3.40 -4.75 -0.40
CA GLY A 114 -3.24 -6.17 -0.64
C GLY A 114 -1.87 -6.48 -1.23
N ILE A 115 -1.47 -7.74 -1.19
CA ILE A 115 -0.26 -8.23 -1.85
C ILE A 115 -0.60 -9.27 -2.92
N PHE A 116 0.26 -9.35 -3.93
CA PHE A 116 0.31 -10.43 -4.89
C PHE A 116 1.62 -11.20 -4.70
N ILE A 117 1.52 -12.53 -4.69
CA ILE A 117 2.64 -13.46 -4.64
C ILE A 117 2.42 -14.48 -5.76
N GLN A 118 3.37 -14.64 -6.68
CA GLN A 118 3.25 -15.62 -7.75
C GLN A 118 3.30 -17.06 -7.19
N SER A 119 2.67 -18.03 -7.85
CA SER A 119 2.49 -19.40 -7.30
C SER A 119 3.80 -20.00 -6.80
N LYS A 120 4.86 -19.90 -7.60
CA LYS A 120 6.20 -20.41 -7.25
C LYS A 120 6.77 -19.82 -5.95
N ASP A 121 6.53 -18.54 -5.70
CA ASP A 121 6.99 -17.89 -4.48
C ASP A 121 6.04 -18.18 -3.30
N PHE A 122 4.78 -18.53 -3.57
CA PHE A 122 3.83 -18.92 -2.54
C PHE A 122 4.07 -20.37 -2.06
N ASP A 123 4.68 -21.22 -2.89
CA ASP A 123 5.03 -22.61 -2.54
C ASP A 123 5.90 -22.70 -1.28
N TYR A 124 6.69 -21.66 -0.98
CA TYR A 124 7.47 -21.57 0.28
C TYR A 124 6.61 -21.61 1.54
N VAL A 125 5.35 -21.19 1.47
CA VAL A 125 4.47 -21.05 2.64
C VAL A 125 3.14 -21.79 2.50
N ILE A 126 2.79 -22.29 1.32
CA ILE A 126 1.46 -22.87 1.03
C ILE A 126 1.09 -24.03 1.97
N ASP A 127 2.06 -24.86 2.35
CA ASP A 127 1.79 -26.02 3.20
C ASP A 127 1.41 -25.62 4.63
N ILE A 128 1.89 -24.46 5.10
CA ILE A 128 1.45 -23.88 6.38
C ILE A 128 -0.03 -23.47 6.29
N PHE A 129 -0.44 -22.88 5.17
CA PHE A 129 -1.83 -22.48 4.95
C PHE A 129 -2.75 -23.69 4.84
N LYS A 130 -2.35 -24.72 4.08
CA LYS A 130 -3.08 -25.98 3.95
C LYS A 130 -3.23 -26.69 5.30
N ALA A 131 -2.18 -26.72 6.12
CA ALA A 131 -2.23 -27.37 7.42
C ALA A 131 -3.07 -26.62 8.46
N ALA A 132 -3.23 -25.30 8.29
CA ALA A 132 -4.03 -24.46 9.18
C ALA A 132 -5.52 -24.40 8.79
N ASP A 133 -5.86 -24.81 7.57
CA ASP A 133 -7.23 -24.87 7.10
C ASP A 133 -7.90 -26.16 7.59
N SER A 134 -9.07 -26.01 8.21
CA SER A 134 -9.90 -27.16 8.60
C SER A 134 -10.69 -27.73 7.42
N GLU A 135 -10.88 -26.90 6.38
CA GLU A 135 -11.44 -27.29 5.09
C GLU A 135 -10.32 -27.46 4.06
N THR A 136 -10.65 -28.01 2.90
CA THR A 136 -9.66 -28.14 1.81
C THR A 136 -9.30 -26.76 1.27
N PHE A 137 -8.02 -26.39 1.40
CA PHE A 137 -7.46 -25.17 0.80
C PHE A 137 -7.75 -25.11 -0.71
N ASP A 138 -8.49 -24.09 -1.13
CA ASP A 138 -8.87 -23.85 -2.53
C ASP A 138 -7.81 -23.00 -3.24
N ILE A 139 -7.01 -23.66 -4.08
CA ILE A 139 -5.99 -23.02 -4.91
C ILE A 139 -6.57 -22.13 -6.04
N THR A 140 -7.87 -22.18 -6.28
CA THR A 140 -8.60 -21.41 -7.31
C THR A 140 -9.66 -20.47 -6.74
N GLY A 141 -9.72 -20.35 -5.41
CA GLY A 141 -10.80 -19.66 -4.73
C GLY A 141 -10.35 -18.95 -3.46
N HIS A 142 -11.32 -18.66 -2.59
CA HIS A 142 -11.11 -17.83 -1.41
C HIS A 142 -10.88 -18.71 -0.18
N ASN A 143 -9.74 -18.51 0.47
CA ASN A 143 -9.42 -19.13 1.76
C ASN A 143 -9.42 -18.04 2.82
N ARG A 144 -10.21 -18.22 3.89
CA ARG A 144 -10.44 -17.19 4.91
C ARG A 144 -9.88 -17.62 6.25
N TYR A 145 -8.98 -16.82 6.80
CA TYR A 145 -8.32 -17.13 8.06
C TYR A 145 -8.58 -16.03 9.08
N LYS A 146 -9.20 -16.40 10.21
CA LYS A 146 -9.38 -15.51 11.36
C LYS A 146 -8.04 -15.02 11.90
N ASN A 147 -8.04 -13.84 12.50
CA ASN A 147 -6.85 -13.19 13.07
C ASN A 147 -6.02 -14.13 13.96
N GLU A 148 -6.68 -14.91 14.84
CA GLU A 148 -6.02 -15.86 15.73
C GLU A 148 -5.30 -16.99 14.98
N THR A 149 -5.92 -17.53 13.92
CA THR A 149 -5.32 -18.56 13.06
C THR A 149 -4.15 -17.99 12.29
N MET A 150 -4.30 -16.77 11.76
CA MET A 150 -3.21 -16.09 11.06
C MET A 150 -2.00 -15.81 11.94
N ARG A 151 -2.18 -15.50 13.23
CA ARG A 151 -1.04 -15.37 14.16
C ARG A 151 -0.27 -16.67 14.30
N LYS A 152 -0.95 -17.82 14.30
CA LYS A 152 -0.29 -19.14 14.32
C LYS A 152 0.46 -19.39 13.01
N ILE A 153 -0.17 -19.11 11.87
CA ILE A 153 0.47 -19.19 10.54
C ILE A 153 1.74 -18.34 10.49
N VAL A 154 1.67 -17.06 10.87
CA VAL A 154 2.83 -16.15 10.89
C VAL A 154 3.97 -16.69 11.76
N ASN A 155 3.65 -17.25 12.93
CA ASN A 155 4.64 -17.87 13.81
C ASN A 155 5.29 -19.13 13.20
N GLN A 156 4.57 -19.87 12.36
CA GLN A 156 5.13 -21.01 11.62
C GLN A 156 6.03 -20.53 10.47
N ILE A 157 5.59 -19.51 9.72
CA ILE A 157 6.39 -18.89 8.64
C ILE A 157 7.72 -18.37 9.20
N ALA A 158 7.70 -17.73 10.38
CA ALA A 158 8.91 -17.22 11.04
C ALA A 158 9.92 -18.29 11.47
N ARG A 159 9.55 -19.57 11.44
CA ARG A 159 10.40 -20.71 11.80
C ARG A 159 10.85 -21.53 10.60
N LEU A 160 10.43 -21.16 9.38
CA LEU A 160 10.89 -21.83 8.18
C LEU A 160 12.41 -21.71 8.05
N PRO A 161 13.10 -22.78 7.63
CA PRO A 161 14.49 -22.67 7.23
C PRO A 161 14.60 -21.75 6.01
N VAL A 162 15.71 -21.04 5.92
CA VAL A 162 16.00 -20.11 4.83
C VAL A 162 17.32 -20.52 4.20
N GLU A 163 17.33 -20.68 2.88
CA GLU A 163 18.53 -21.10 2.14
C GLU A 163 19.22 -19.91 1.45
N THR A 164 18.46 -18.89 1.06
CA THR A 164 18.97 -17.73 0.32
C THR A 164 18.59 -16.40 0.95
N ALA A 165 19.37 -15.36 0.65
CA ALA A 165 19.05 -13.99 1.11
C ALA A 165 17.74 -13.45 0.51
N ASP A 166 17.39 -13.88 -0.71
CA ASP A 166 16.14 -13.48 -1.37
C ASP A 166 14.92 -14.12 -0.70
N GLU A 167 15.02 -15.40 -0.32
CA GLU A 167 14.01 -16.08 0.51
C GLU A 167 13.86 -15.42 1.88
N GLU A 168 14.97 -15.09 2.55
CA GLU A 168 14.95 -14.40 3.85
C GLU A 168 14.19 -13.07 3.74
N LEU A 169 14.52 -12.29 2.71
CA LEU A 169 13.91 -11.00 2.44
C LEU A 169 12.41 -11.15 2.15
N PHE A 170 12.03 -12.14 1.35
CA PHE A 170 10.64 -12.46 1.03
C PHE A 170 9.84 -12.78 2.30
N LEU A 171 10.29 -13.77 3.09
CA LEU A 171 9.60 -14.20 4.31
C LEU A 171 9.51 -13.05 5.32
N ARG A 172 10.58 -12.26 5.49
CA ARG A 172 10.58 -11.09 6.37
C ARG A 172 9.55 -10.04 5.93
N ASN A 173 9.47 -9.75 4.63
CA ASN A 173 8.50 -8.80 4.10
C ASN A 173 7.06 -9.32 4.23
N LEU A 174 6.84 -10.62 4.01
CA LEU A 174 5.55 -11.27 4.20
C LEU A 174 5.08 -11.22 5.66
N ILE A 175 5.96 -11.58 6.61
CA ILE A 175 5.69 -11.49 8.05
C ILE A 175 5.41 -10.04 8.45
N LYS A 176 6.21 -9.08 7.95
CA LYS A 176 5.98 -7.65 8.21
C LYS A 176 4.61 -7.20 7.72
N TRP A 177 4.20 -7.63 6.53
CA TRP A 177 2.89 -7.34 5.97
C TRP A 177 1.78 -7.88 6.89
N PHE A 178 1.82 -9.17 7.23
CA PHE A 178 0.84 -9.77 8.15
C PHE A 178 0.78 -9.06 9.50
N ASN A 179 1.93 -8.79 10.14
CA ASN A 179 1.98 -8.11 11.44
C ASN A 179 1.41 -6.69 11.40
N SER A 180 1.46 -6.02 10.23
CA SER A 180 0.78 -4.74 10.03
C SER A 180 -0.74 -4.93 9.95
N LYS A 181 -1.21 -5.90 9.18
CA LYS A 181 -2.65 -6.15 8.96
C LYS A 181 -3.36 -6.69 10.19
N LEU A 182 -2.74 -7.63 10.89
CA LEU A 182 -3.31 -8.29 12.06
C LEU A 182 -3.55 -7.36 13.26
N ARG A 183 -3.11 -6.10 13.19
CA ARG A 183 -3.46 -5.07 14.17
C ARG A 183 -4.93 -4.66 14.10
N PHE A 184 -5.56 -4.82 12.93
CA PHE A 184 -6.93 -4.39 12.69
C PHE A 184 -7.76 -5.43 11.94
N ALA A 185 -7.19 -6.35 11.19
CA ALA A 185 -7.93 -7.36 10.43
C ALA A 185 -8.70 -8.32 11.34
N GLU A 186 -9.96 -8.62 11.03
CA GLU A 186 -10.68 -9.75 11.63
C GLU A 186 -10.30 -11.05 10.92
N GLU A 187 -10.18 -10.98 9.60
CA GLU A 187 -9.79 -12.08 8.73
C GLU A 187 -8.72 -11.62 7.73
N ILE A 188 -7.89 -12.56 7.29
CA ILE A 188 -7.09 -12.44 6.08
C ILE A 188 -7.69 -13.37 5.05
N VAL A 189 -7.87 -12.85 3.84
CA VAL A 189 -8.26 -13.64 2.69
C VAL A 189 -7.01 -13.98 1.87
N VAL A 190 -6.90 -15.25 1.48
CA VAL A 190 -5.91 -15.76 0.53
C VAL A 190 -6.68 -16.29 -0.67
N TYR A 191 -6.68 -15.53 -1.76
CA TYR A 191 -7.34 -15.91 -3.00
C TYR A 191 -6.33 -16.50 -3.98
N GLY A 192 -6.53 -17.76 -4.38
CA GLY A 192 -5.75 -18.40 -5.44
C GLY A 192 -6.35 -18.16 -6.81
N ASN A 193 -5.52 -17.91 -7.82
CA ASN A 193 -5.93 -17.77 -9.22
C ASN A 193 -5.20 -18.74 -10.16
N LEU A 194 -4.93 -19.96 -9.67
CA LEU A 194 -4.18 -21.00 -10.38
C LEU A 194 -4.90 -21.56 -11.61
#